data_AF-Q3MTR5-F1
#
_entry.id   AF-Q3MTR5-F1
#
_cell.length_a   1.000
_cell.length_b   1.000
_cell.length_c   1.000
_cell.angle_alpha   90.00
_cell.angle_beta   90.00
_cell.angle_gamma   90.00
#
_symmetry.space_group_name_H-M   'P 1'
#
loop_
_entity.id
_entity.type
_entity.pdbx_description
1 polymer ?
#
loop_
_entity_poly.entity_id
_entity_poly.type
_entity_poly.pdbx_seq_one_letter_code
_entity_poly.pdbx_strand_id
1 'polypeptide(L)'
;GWGLTNESLKILTEGLLPETVEFLKTRGGTYQNGDLHHPHMSFTDGTYDGRYIFVNDKANTRVARIRCDVMKVDKIIQLPNQSTVHGLRVQKYPKTGYVFCNGEDRVPIPNDGKILDNSKEYHSMFSAVDGETMKVAWQVMVSGNLDNVDADYQGKYCFATCYNSEEGIDLAEMTANPQDWVVVFNLKR
;
A
#
# COMPACT_ATOMS: atom_id res chain seq x y z
N GLY A 1 10.48 -7.27 22.64
CA GLY A 1 9.10 -7.45 23.12
C GLY A 1 8.12 -7.47 21.98
N TRP A 2 8.05 -6.41 21.18
CA TRP A 2 7.27 -6.39 19.93
C TRP A 2 7.64 -7.59 19.04
N GLY A 3 6.63 -8.28 18.49
CA GLY A 3 6.80 -9.55 17.77
C GLY A 3 6.78 -10.80 18.65
N LEU A 4 6.73 -10.64 19.98
CA LEU A 4 6.73 -11.74 20.95
C LEU A 4 5.60 -11.65 21.99
N THR A 5 5.18 -10.44 22.38
CA THR A 5 4.06 -10.29 23.34
C THR A 5 2.71 -10.55 22.68
N ASN A 6 1.75 -11.04 23.46
CA ASN A 6 0.39 -11.32 22.99
C ASN A 6 -0.26 -10.10 22.31
N GLU A 7 -0.04 -8.89 22.85
CA GLU A 7 -0.60 -7.66 22.31
C GLU A 7 -0.01 -7.33 20.93
N SER A 8 1.31 -7.50 20.77
CA SER A 8 1.97 -7.25 19.48
C SER A 8 1.65 -8.34 18.46
N LEU A 9 1.59 -9.60 18.87
CA LEU A 9 1.21 -10.72 18.00
C LEU A 9 -0.23 -10.55 17.49
N LYS A 10 -1.15 -10.07 18.34
CA LYS A 10 -2.50 -9.72 17.92
C LYS A 10 -2.47 -8.67 16.80
N ILE A 11 -1.77 -7.55 17.00
CA ILE A 11 -1.68 -6.48 16.00
C ILE A 11 -1.03 -6.96 14.69
N LEU A 12 0.01 -7.80 14.80
CA LEU A 12 0.74 -8.33 13.65
C LEU A 12 -0.03 -9.37 12.83
N THR A 13 -1.07 -9.99 13.41
CA THR A 13 -1.78 -11.12 12.78
C THR A 13 -3.25 -10.85 12.48
N GLU A 14 -3.92 -9.95 13.21
CA GLU A 14 -5.38 -9.72 13.06
C GLU A 14 -5.78 -9.13 11.71
N GLY A 15 -4.85 -8.50 10.98
CA GLY A 15 -5.07 -7.91 9.66
C GLY A 15 -4.46 -8.70 8.50
N LEU A 16 -4.00 -9.93 8.73
CA LEU A 16 -3.46 -10.80 7.68
C LEU A 16 -4.58 -11.44 6.86
N LEU A 17 -4.30 -11.70 5.59
CA LEU A 17 -5.21 -12.46 4.72
C LEU A 17 -5.23 -13.94 5.14
N PRO A 18 -6.35 -14.67 4.95
CA PRO A 18 -6.47 -16.07 5.35
C PRO A 18 -5.35 -16.97 4.80
N GLU A 19 -4.99 -16.81 3.54
CA GLU A 19 -3.90 -17.53 2.88
C GLU A 19 -2.53 -17.20 3.49
N THR A 20 -2.34 -15.96 3.95
CA THR A 20 -1.10 -15.54 4.61
C THR A 20 -1.02 -16.10 6.02
N VAL A 21 -2.15 -16.16 6.74
CA VAL A 21 -2.22 -16.87 8.03
C VAL A 21 -1.80 -18.32 7.87
N GLU A 22 -2.31 -19.02 6.85
CA GLU A 22 -1.90 -20.40 6.56
C GLU A 22 -0.42 -20.51 6.20
N PHE A 23 0.06 -19.63 5.32
CA PHE A 23 1.47 -19.57 4.92
C PHE A 23 2.41 -19.38 6.10
N LEU A 24 2.03 -18.59 7.10
CA LEU A 24 2.90 -18.25 8.23
C LEU A 24 2.86 -19.27 9.39
N LYS A 25 1.91 -20.21 9.42
CA LYS A 25 1.82 -21.24 10.48
C LYS A 25 3.13 -22.02 10.67
N THR A 26 3.84 -22.31 9.59
CA THR A 26 5.11 -23.05 9.60
C THR A 26 6.34 -22.13 9.57
N ARG A 27 6.16 -20.81 9.65
CA ARG A 27 7.20 -19.78 9.46
C ARG A 27 7.24 -18.75 10.60
N GLY A 28 6.87 -19.17 11.81
CA GLY A 28 6.92 -18.34 13.01
C GLY A 28 5.59 -17.64 13.37
N GLY A 29 4.50 -17.93 12.67
CA GLY A 29 3.16 -17.42 12.98
C GLY A 29 2.90 -15.96 12.62
N THR A 30 3.95 -15.20 12.30
CA THR A 30 3.88 -13.84 11.77
C THR A 30 5.16 -13.50 10.98
N TYR A 31 5.13 -12.46 10.15
CA TYR A 31 6.31 -11.97 9.45
C TYR A 31 7.38 -11.45 10.43
N GLN A 32 8.62 -11.84 10.19
CA GLN A 32 9.78 -11.46 11.02
C GLN A 32 10.57 -10.28 10.45
N ASN A 33 10.14 -9.74 9.31
CA ASN A 33 10.74 -8.60 8.65
C ASN A 33 9.67 -7.69 8.04
N GLY A 34 10.11 -6.53 7.56
CA GLY A 34 9.35 -5.60 6.73
C GLY A 34 10.30 -4.58 6.12
N ASP A 35 9.84 -3.86 5.11
CA ASP A 35 10.59 -2.82 4.41
C ASP A 35 9.80 -1.50 4.36
N LEU A 36 10.15 -0.56 5.24
CA LEU A 36 9.41 0.67 5.49
C LEU A 36 10.06 1.85 4.78
N HIS A 37 9.33 2.51 3.89
CA HIS A 37 9.84 3.61 3.06
C HIS A 37 9.26 4.97 3.44
N HIS A 38 7.94 5.05 3.65
CA HIS A 38 7.19 6.32 3.63
C HIS A 38 6.38 6.55 4.92
N PRO A 39 6.95 7.19 5.96
CA PRO A 39 6.22 7.63 7.13
C PRO A 39 5.52 8.98 6.92
N HIS A 40 4.18 9.02 7.08
CA HIS A 40 3.40 10.25 6.96
C HIS A 40 2.40 10.45 8.08
N MET A 41 2.46 11.64 8.70
CA MET A 41 1.52 12.05 9.74
C MET A 41 0.15 12.42 9.17
N SER A 42 -0.91 12.17 9.93
CA SER A 42 -2.28 12.56 9.60
C SER A 42 -2.47 14.08 9.51
N PHE A 43 -3.43 14.47 8.68
CA PHE A 43 -3.80 15.86 8.39
C PHE A 43 -5.22 16.18 8.85
N THR A 44 -5.42 17.45 9.23
CA THR A 44 -6.69 18.16 9.29
C THR A 44 -6.51 19.53 8.65
N ASP A 45 -7.42 19.92 7.76
CA ASP A 45 -7.43 21.18 7.01
C ASP A 45 -6.07 21.54 6.36
N GLY A 46 -5.41 20.54 5.77
CA GLY A 46 -4.14 20.74 5.06
C GLY A 46 -2.92 20.88 5.97
N THR A 47 -3.06 20.71 7.28
CA THR A 47 -1.96 20.75 8.25
C THR A 47 -1.88 19.47 9.09
N TYR A 48 -0.70 19.14 9.60
CA TYR A 48 -0.54 17.98 10.47
C TYR A 48 -1.33 18.13 11.77
N ASP A 49 -2.07 17.09 12.14
CA ASP A 49 -2.96 17.09 13.32
C ASP A 49 -2.44 16.23 14.48
N GLY A 50 -1.30 15.55 14.29
CA GLY A 50 -0.61 14.84 15.36
C GLY A 50 -1.31 13.58 15.89
N ARG A 51 -2.33 13.04 15.21
CA ARG A 51 -3.07 11.85 15.69
C ARG A 51 -2.35 10.54 15.38
N TYR A 52 -1.95 10.36 14.12
CA TYR A 52 -1.37 9.12 13.62
C TYR A 52 -0.18 9.37 12.70
N ILE A 53 0.71 8.37 12.60
CA ILE A 53 1.67 8.22 11.50
C ILE A 53 1.33 6.93 10.77
N PHE A 54 1.22 7.00 9.44
CA PHE A 54 1.01 5.85 8.57
C PHE A 54 2.30 5.48 7.86
N VAL A 55 2.56 4.18 7.74
CA VAL A 55 3.78 3.63 7.15
C VAL A 55 3.46 2.42 6.28
N ASN A 56 4.23 2.20 5.22
CA ASN A 56 4.13 1.03 4.36
C ASN A 56 5.07 -0.10 4.82
N ASP A 57 4.80 -1.30 4.30
CA ASP A 57 5.73 -2.41 4.22
C ASP A 57 5.75 -2.93 2.78
N LYS A 58 6.80 -2.60 2.04
CA LYS A 58 7.00 -3.03 0.66
C LYS A 58 7.18 -4.54 0.58
N ALA A 59 7.92 -5.14 1.51
CA ALA A 59 8.34 -6.53 1.45
C ALA A 59 7.18 -7.53 1.59
N ASN A 60 6.15 -7.21 2.37
CA ASN A 60 5.04 -8.14 2.65
C ASN A 60 3.65 -7.55 2.38
N THR A 61 3.56 -6.48 1.59
CA THR A 61 2.30 -5.84 1.17
C THR A 61 1.40 -5.41 2.33
N ARG A 62 1.96 -4.67 3.30
CA ARG A 62 1.20 -4.20 4.49
C ARG A 62 1.23 -2.69 4.63
N VAL A 63 0.25 -2.18 5.39
CA VAL A 63 0.19 -0.80 5.87
C VAL A 63 0.00 -0.83 7.37
N ALA A 64 0.75 0.00 8.10
CA ALA A 64 0.65 0.12 9.54
C ALA A 64 0.31 1.55 9.96
N ARG A 65 -0.35 1.67 11.11
CA ARG A 65 -0.65 2.93 11.78
C ARG A 65 0.00 2.97 13.14
N ILE A 66 0.67 4.08 13.42
CA ILE A 66 1.31 4.41 14.70
C ILE A 66 0.49 5.51 15.36
N ARG A 67 0.10 5.27 16.60
CA ARG A 67 -0.54 6.26 17.47
C ARG A 67 0.50 7.21 18.03
N CYS A 68 0.32 8.51 17.83
CA CYS A 68 1.27 9.52 18.29
C CYS A 68 1.22 9.76 19.80
N ASP A 69 0.07 9.52 20.45
CA ASP A 69 -0.09 9.74 21.90
C ASP A 69 0.71 8.74 22.75
N VAL A 70 0.99 7.54 22.21
CA VAL A 70 1.79 6.50 22.88
C VAL A 70 3.01 6.04 22.07
N MET A 71 3.21 6.58 20.86
CA MET A 71 4.27 6.21 19.92
C MET A 71 4.42 4.68 19.73
N LYS A 72 3.28 4.01 19.48
CA LYS A 72 3.22 2.57 19.20
C LYS A 72 2.31 2.27 18.02
N VAL A 73 2.67 1.24 17.26
CA VAL A 73 1.80 0.68 16.23
C VAL A 73 0.55 0.12 16.89
N ASP A 74 -0.62 0.52 16.42
CA ASP A 74 -1.91 0.05 16.93
C ASP A 74 -2.66 -0.83 15.92
N LYS A 75 -2.36 -0.67 14.63
CA LYS A 75 -2.99 -1.42 13.53
C LYS A 75 -1.99 -1.75 12.44
N ILE A 76 -2.14 -2.95 11.88
CA ILE A 76 -1.48 -3.39 10.65
C ILE A 76 -2.53 -4.12 9.82
N ILE A 77 -2.59 -3.83 8.52
CA ILE A 77 -3.38 -4.59 7.56
C ILE A 77 -2.53 -5.02 6.37
N GLN A 78 -2.87 -6.19 5.82
CA GLN A 78 -2.36 -6.65 4.54
C GLN A 78 -3.33 -6.26 3.43
N LEU A 79 -2.83 -5.71 2.33
CA LEU A 79 -3.70 -5.29 1.22
C LEU A 79 -3.95 -6.47 0.26
N PRO A 80 -5.22 -6.85 -0.02
CA PRO A 80 -5.53 -7.89 -0.98
C PRO A 80 -5.31 -7.40 -2.42
N ASN A 81 -5.24 -8.33 -3.38
CA ASN A 81 -5.09 -8.07 -4.83
C ASN A 81 -3.82 -7.33 -5.25
N GLN A 82 -3.00 -6.87 -4.30
CA GLN A 82 -1.85 -6.03 -4.54
C GLN A 82 -0.57 -6.80 -4.22
N SER A 83 0.47 -6.59 -5.01
CA SER A 83 1.83 -7.00 -4.67
C SER A 83 2.63 -5.76 -4.33
N THR A 84 3.30 -5.80 -3.17
CA THR A 84 4.01 -4.69 -2.51
C THR A 84 3.15 -3.51 -2.08
N VAL A 85 3.70 -2.70 -1.17
CA VAL A 85 3.23 -1.33 -0.93
C VAL A 85 4.46 -0.43 -0.99
N HIS A 86 4.66 0.30 -2.08
CA HIS A 86 5.78 1.24 -2.21
C HIS A 86 5.35 2.66 -1.82
N GLY A 87 4.94 3.48 -2.78
CA GLY A 87 4.42 4.82 -2.54
C GLY A 87 3.28 4.81 -1.53
N LEU A 88 3.43 5.60 -0.48
CA LEU A 88 2.37 5.84 0.50
C LEU A 88 2.31 7.32 0.85
N ARG A 89 1.13 7.92 0.73
CA ARG A 89 0.82 9.28 1.22
C ARG A 89 -0.59 9.32 1.77
N VAL A 90 -0.92 10.43 2.41
CA VAL A 90 -2.22 10.62 3.05
C VAL A 90 -3.00 11.73 2.35
N GLN A 91 -4.32 11.61 2.34
CA GLN A 91 -5.21 12.70 1.99
C GLN A 91 -4.97 13.89 2.93
N LYS A 92 -4.78 15.08 2.35
CA LYS A 92 -4.43 16.30 3.10
C LYS A 92 -5.67 17.11 3.52
N TYR A 93 -6.75 17.06 2.73
CA TYR A 93 -7.94 17.88 2.93
C TYR A 93 -9.24 17.10 2.68
N PRO A 94 -10.34 17.37 3.43
CA PRO A 94 -10.40 18.22 4.64
C PRO A 94 -9.75 17.56 5.86
N LYS A 95 -9.52 16.25 5.80
CA LYS A 95 -8.75 15.47 6.77
C LYS A 95 -8.12 14.28 6.08
N THR A 96 -7.20 13.60 6.74
CA THR A 96 -6.81 12.25 6.35
C THR A 96 -7.98 11.29 6.58
N GLY A 97 -8.86 11.20 5.58
CA GLY A 97 -9.87 10.14 5.45
C GLY A 97 -9.26 8.91 4.79
N TYR A 98 -8.44 9.11 3.74
CA TYR A 98 -7.73 8.05 3.05
C TYR A 98 -6.20 8.11 3.21
N VAL A 99 -5.61 6.92 3.26
CA VAL A 99 -4.18 6.65 3.06
C VAL A 99 -4.05 5.96 1.70
N PHE A 100 -3.33 6.59 0.79
CA PHE A 100 -3.14 6.14 -0.59
C PHE A 100 -1.88 5.29 -0.69
N CYS A 101 -1.98 4.13 -1.33
CA CYS A 101 -0.95 3.10 -1.33
C CYS A 101 -0.79 2.52 -2.75
N ASN A 102 0.44 2.54 -3.27
CA ASN A 102 0.76 2.00 -4.59
C ASN A 102 1.26 0.56 -4.49
N GLY A 103 0.67 -0.34 -5.29
CA GLY A 103 1.25 -1.64 -5.62
C GLY A 103 2.22 -1.51 -6.78
N GLU A 104 3.51 -1.56 -6.49
CA GLU A 104 4.56 -1.35 -7.49
C GLU A 104 4.74 -2.57 -8.39
N ASP A 105 4.58 -3.75 -7.83
CA ASP A 105 4.76 -4.99 -8.57
C ASP A 105 3.48 -5.32 -9.33
N ARG A 106 3.64 -5.62 -10.62
CA ARG A 106 2.56 -6.09 -11.48
C ARG A 106 2.43 -7.60 -11.35
N VAL A 107 1.24 -8.08 -11.00
CA VAL A 107 0.92 -9.51 -10.84
C VAL A 107 -0.45 -9.82 -11.45
N PRO A 108 -0.74 -11.08 -11.83
CA PRO A 108 -2.08 -11.44 -12.29
C PRO A 108 -3.08 -11.37 -11.14
N ILE A 109 -4.33 -11.07 -11.44
CA ILE A 109 -5.41 -10.97 -10.44
C ILE A 109 -6.59 -11.83 -10.91
N PRO A 110 -6.89 -12.96 -10.26
CA PRO A 110 -6.23 -13.51 -9.06
C PRO A 110 -4.83 -14.08 -9.34
N ASN A 111 -3.92 -13.98 -8.37
CA ASN A 111 -2.59 -14.60 -8.44
C ASN A 111 -2.61 -16.03 -7.85
N ASP A 112 -3.28 -16.96 -8.55
CA ASP A 112 -3.51 -18.34 -8.09
C ASP A 112 -2.51 -19.36 -8.64
N GLY A 113 -1.45 -18.89 -9.30
CA GLY A 113 -0.38 -19.71 -9.86
C GLY A 113 -0.68 -20.32 -11.23
N LYS A 114 -1.83 -19.99 -11.87
CA LYS A 114 -2.14 -20.47 -13.23
C LYS A 114 -1.53 -19.61 -14.33
N ILE A 115 -1.30 -18.33 -14.06
CA ILE A 115 -0.68 -17.38 -14.98
C ILE A 115 0.68 -17.03 -14.38
N LEU A 116 1.76 -17.53 -14.97
CA LEU A 116 3.13 -17.36 -14.44
C LEU A 116 4.06 -16.65 -15.43
N ASP A 117 3.73 -16.68 -16.72
CA ASP A 117 4.58 -16.25 -17.83
C ASP A 117 3.86 -15.33 -18.84
N ASN A 118 2.57 -15.03 -18.63
CA ASN A 118 1.84 -14.07 -19.45
C ASN A 118 1.74 -12.69 -18.78
N SER A 119 2.79 -11.89 -18.91
CA SER A 119 2.88 -10.54 -18.31
C SER A 119 1.82 -9.55 -18.79
N LYS A 120 1.11 -9.85 -19.88
CA LYS A 120 -0.01 -9.04 -20.38
C LYS A 120 -1.25 -9.10 -19.49
N GLU A 121 -1.34 -10.11 -18.63
CA GLU A 121 -2.42 -10.25 -17.64
C GLU A 121 -2.01 -9.68 -16.27
N TYR A 122 -0.84 -9.03 -16.18
CA TYR A 122 -0.35 -8.48 -14.93
C TYR A 122 -0.81 -7.05 -14.75
N HIS A 123 -1.25 -6.72 -13.54
CA HIS A 123 -1.75 -5.41 -13.20
C HIS A 123 -1.15 -4.91 -11.90
N SER A 124 -0.99 -3.59 -11.80
CA SER A 124 -0.75 -2.92 -10.54
C SER A 124 -2.07 -2.45 -9.94
N MET A 125 -2.15 -2.46 -8.62
CA MET A 125 -3.31 -1.98 -7.87
C MET A 125 -2.95 -0.70 -7.12
N PHE A 126 -3.80 0.30 -7.25
CA PHE A 126 -3.82 1.46 -6.37
C PHE A 126 -4.85 1.22 -5.27
N SER A 127 -4.48 1.43 -4.01
CA SER A 127 -5.37 1.19 -2.87
C SER A 127 -5.60 2.47 -2.06
N ALA A 128 -6.85 2.74 -1.71
CA ALA A 128 -7.20 3.67 -0.66
C ALA A 128 -7.60 2.92 0.61
N VAL A 129 -6.88 3.18 1.69
CA VAL A 129 -7.17 2.66 3.03
C VAL A 129 -7.86 3.75 3.84
N ASP A 130 -8.98 3.44 4.48
CA ASP A 130 -9.61 4.35 5.45
C ASP A 130 -8.68 4.52 6.66
N GLY A 131 -8.22 5.75 6.90
CA GLY A 131 -7.20 6.05 7.91
C GLY A 131 -7.65 5.90 9.36
N GLU A 132 -8.97 5.88 9.61
CA GLU A 132 -9.54 5.74 10.95
C GLU A 132 -9.79 4.27 11.31
N THR A 133 -10.40 3.53 10.39
CA THR A 133 -10.76 2.12 10.57
C THR A 133 -9.63 1.16 10.23
N MET A 134 -8.63 1.63 9.48
CA MET A 134 -7.56 0.80 8.90
C MET A 134 -8.14 -0.38 8.13
N LYS A 135 -9.02 -0.09 7.18
CA LYS A 135 -9.60 -1.06 6.23
C LYS A 135 -9.46 -0.53 4.82
N VAL A 136 -9.33 -1.43 3.84
CA VAL A 136 -9.38 -1.05 2.42
C VAL A 136 -10.76 -0.45 2.14
N ALA A 137 -10.79 0.79 1.66
CA ALA A 137 -12.01 1.46 1.27
C ALA A 137 -12.38 1.12 -0.18
N TRP A 138 -11.40 1.16 -1.07
CA TRP A 138 -11.54 0.81 -2.49
C TRP A 138 -10.14 0.60 -3.11
N GLN A 139 -10.12 -0.07 -4.27
CA GLN A 139 -8.92 -0.26 -5.08
C GLN A 139 -9.22 0.05 -6.55
N VAL A 140 -8.20 0.49 -7.29
CA VAL A 140 -8.26 0.78 -8.72
C VAL A 140 -7.14 -0.01 -9.41
N MET A 141 -7.52 -0.82 -10.39
CA MET A 141 -6.57 -1.46 -11.30
C MET A 141 -6.10 -0.44 -12.34
N VAL A 142 -4.80 -0.40 -12.63
CA VAL A 142 -4.22 0.56 -13.58
C VAL A 142 -3.39 -0.13 -14.67
N SER A 143 -3.15 0.58 -15.77
CA SER A 143 -2.14 0.25 -16.77
C SER A 143 -0.77 0.75 -16.31
N GLY A 144 0.28 -0.01 -16.66
CA GLY A 144 1.63 0.23 -16.15
C GLY A 144 1.74 -0.05 -14.65
N ASN A 145 2.90 0.25 -14.08
CA ASN A 145 3.12 0.10 -12.64
C ASN A 145 2.81 1.38 -11.84
N LEU A 146 3.00 1.33 -10.51
CA LEU A 146 2.80 2.48 -9.61
C LEU A 146 3.99 2.66 -8.66
N ASP A 147 4.61 3.83 -8.69
CA ASP A 147 5.80 4.14 -7.93
C ASP A 147 5.48 4.98 -6.67
N ASN A 148 5.62 6.30 -6.71
CA ASN A 148 5.24 7.20 -5.63
C ASN A 148 3.83 7.76 -5.82
N VAL A 149 3.20 8.24 -4.75
CA VAL A 149 1.88 8.88 -4.76
C VAL A 149 1.90 10.15 -3.91
N ASP A 150 1.10 11.16 -4.26
CA ASP A 150 0.67 12.22 -3.34
C ASP A 150 -0.78 12.66 -3.61
N ALA A 151 -1.31 13.56 -2.78
CA ALA A 151 -2.67 14.07 -2.85
C ALA A 151 -2.70 15.60 -2.95
N ASP A 152 -3.79 16.13 -3.50
CA ASP A 152 -4.02 17.58 -3.54
C ASP A 152 -4.42 18.16 -2.15
N TYR A 153 -4.51 19.49 -2.10
CA TYR A 153 -4.95 20.24 -0.92
C TYR A 153 -6.45 20.57 -0.95
N GLN A 154 -7.23 19.92 -1.82
CA GLN A 154 -8.67 20.14 -1.96
C GLN A 154 -9.50 18.87 -1.75
N GLY A 155 -8.85 17.71 -1.56
CA GLY A 155 -9.51 16.43 -1.39
C GLY A 155 -10.20 15.94 -2.67
N LYS A 156 -9.72 16.37 -3.85
CA LYS A 156 -10.35 16.03 -5.13
C LYS A 156 -9.57 14.98 -5.90
N TYR A 157 -8.25 15.00 -5.76
CA TYR A 157 -7.36 14.14 -6.54
C TYR A 157 -6.22 13.57 -5.69
N CYS A 158 -5.80 12.37 -6.06
CA CYS A 158 -4.46 11.87 -5.79
C CYS A 158 -3.81 11.44 -7.10
N PHE A 159 -2.49 11.33 -7.11
CA PHE A 159 -1.73 11.09 -8.32
C PHE A 159 -0.50 10.24 -8.02
N ALA A 160 -0.21 9.29 -8.91
CA ALA A 160 0.89 8.35 -8.76
C ALA A 160 1.78 8.33 -10.00
N THR A 161 3.09 8.28 -9.80
CA THR A 161 4.06 8.11 -10.90
C THR A 161 4.08 6.65 -11.37
N CYS A 162 4.39 6.45 -12.64
CA CYS A 162 4.63 5.16 -13.27
C CYS A 162 6.04 5.22 -13.88
N TYR A 163 6.86 4.19 -13.67
CA TYR A 163 8.18 4.06 -14.32
C TYR A 163 8.23 2.92 -15.33
N ASN A 164 7.24 2.04 -15.32
CA ASN A 164 7.14 0.88 -16.20
C ASN A 164 5.80 0.96 -16.92
N SER A 165 5.67 2.00 -17.76
CA SER A 165 4.53 2.18 -18.66
C SER A 165 4.49 1.14 -19.78
N GLU A 166 5.65 0.58 -20.11
CA GLU A 166 5.90 -0.46 -21.10
C GLU A 166 5.33 -1.80 -20.71
N GLU A 167 5.05 -1.98 -19.42
CA GLU A 167 4.63 -3.23 -18.86
C GLU A 167 5.68 -4.35 -19.02
N GLY A 168 6.96 -3.96 -19.05
CA GLY A 168 8.12 -4.84 -19.18
C GLY A 168 8.39 -5.69 -17.94
N ILE A 169 9.10 -6.80 -18.14
CA ILE A 169 9.50 -7.76 -17.09
C ILE A 169 11.02 -7.81 -16.87
N ASP A 170 11.78 -7.09 -17.68
CA ASP A 170 13.21 -6.86 -17.48
C ASP A 170 13.56 -5.36 -17.60
N LEU A 171 14.78 -5.00 -17.19
CA LEU A 171 15.23 -3.62 -17.17
C LEU A 171 15.21 -2.95 -18.55
N ALA A 172 15.54 -3.69 -19.62
CA ALA A 172 15.61 -3.12 -20.96
C ALA A 172 14.20 -2.80 -21.46
N GLU A 173 13.22 -3.65 -21.16
CA GLU A 173 11.82 -3.41 -21.49
C GLU A 173 11.22 -2.27 -20.66
N MET A 174 11.47 -2.23 -19.34
CA MET A 174 10.95 -1.18 -18.43
C MET A 174 11.55 0.22 -18.68
N THR A 175 12.49 0.36 -19.62
CA THR A 175 13.14 1.63 -19.93
C THR A 175 13.15 1.92 -21.44
N ALA A 176 12.30 1.22 -22.19
CA ALA A 176 12.26 1.33 -23.65
C ALA A 176 11.52 2.58 -24.11
N ASN A 177 10.53 3.07 -23.36
CA ASN A 177 9.83 4.30 -23.66
C ASN A 177 10.68 5.52 -23.26
N PRO A 178 10.67 6.60 -24.06
CA PRO A 178 11.35 7.84 -23.69
C PRO A 178 10.63 8.62 -22.58
N GLN A 179 9.37 8.28 -22.28
CA GLN A 179 8.51 8.93 -21.29
C GLN A 179 7.47 7.94 -20.75
N ASP A 180 7.32 7.94 -19.43
CA ASP A 180 6.18 7.32 -18.72
C ASP A 180 5.10 8.37 -18.40
N TRP A 181 4.22 8.07 -17.44
CA TRP A 181 3.11 8.93 -17.06
C TRP A 181 2.88 9.05 -15.56
N VAL A 182 2.02 10.01 -15.22
CA VAL A 182 1.38 10.11 -13.90
C VAL A 182 -0.08 9.72 -14.06
N VAL A 183 -0.54 8.77 -13.25
CA VAL A 183 -1.95 8.43 -13.13
C VAL A 183 -2.61 9.44 -12.19
N VAL A 184 -3.69 10.08 -12.61
CA VAL A 184 -4.48 11.00 -11.77
C VAL A 184 -5.81 10.35 -11.42
N PHE A 185 -6.04 10.11 -10.13
CA PHE A 185 -7.26 9.51 -9.62
C PHE A 185 -8.24 10.61 -9.18
N ASN A 186 -9.47 10.55 -9.66
CA ASN A 186 -10.53 11.48 -9.31
C ASN A 186 -11.37 10.88 -8.18
N LEU A 187 -11.23 11.40 -6.96
CA LEU A 187 -11.85 10.81 -5.76
C LEU A 187 -13.39 10.87 -5.75
N LYS A 188 -14.01 11.65 -6.65
CA LYS A 188 -15.47 11.78 -6.77
C LYS A 188 -16.09 10.75 -7.73
N ARG A 189 -15.31 10.16 -8.63
CA ARG A 189 -15.79 9.25 -9.67
C ARG A 189 -15.46 7.81 -9.30
#